data_AF-A0A963V8H9-F1
#
_entry.id   AF-A0A963V8H9-F1
#
_cell.length_a   1.000
_cell.length_b   1.000
_cell.length_c   1.000
_cell.angle_alpha   90.00
_cell.angle_beta   90.00
_cell.angle_gamma   90.00
#
_symmetry.space_group_name_H-M   'P 1'
#
loop_
_entity.id
_entity.type
_entity.pdbx_description
1 polymer ?
#
loop_
_entity_poly.entity_id
_entity_poly.type
_entity_poly.pdbx_seq_one_letter_code
_entity_poly.pdbx_strand_id
1 'polypeptide(L)'
;DRRGMVGFGTLETTFAALEGQLAKTPYLAGEAFSAADVATGSQIGYGLQFGTVEARPAFTEYWDRIRERPALIRATAADNTAMKEKEV
;
A
#
# COMPACT_ATOMS: atom_id res chain seq x y z
N ASP A 1 -6.26 11.17 -27.53
CA ASP A 1 -5.44 11.14 -26.30
C ASP A 1 -6.33 11.54 -25.13
N ARG A 2 -6.57 10.65 -24.15
CA ARG A 2 -7.53 10.86 -23.05
C ARG A 2 -6.86 11.11 -21.69
N ARG A 3 -5.54 11.33 -21.66
CA ARG A 3 -4.72 11.51 -20.44
C ARG A 3 -5.19 12.62 -19.49
N GLY A 4 -6.03 13.56 -19.94
CA GLY A 4 -6.62 14.62 -19.10
C GLY A 4 -7.99 14.30 -18.50
N MET A 5 -8.58 13.15 -18.78
CA MET A 5 -9.87 12.74 -18.21
C MET A 5 -9.68 12.08 -16.84
N VAL A 6 -10.54 12.40 -15.88
CA VAL A 6 -10.55 11.78 -14.54
C VAL A 6 -10.68 10.25 -14.68
N GLY A 7 -9.71 9.52 -14.12
CA GLY A 7 -9.64 8.05 -14.18
C GLY A 7 -8.88 7.46 -15.38
N PHE A 8 -8.36 8.28 -16.31
CA PHE A 8 -7.57 7.81 -17.45
C PHE A 8 -6.07 8.13 -17.23
N GLY A 9 -5.40 7.34 -16.40
CA GLY A 9 -3.96 7.42 -16.13
C GLY A 9 -3.23 6.12 -16.42
N THR A 10 -1.90 6.17 -16.53
CA THR A 10 -1.04 4.99 -16.52
C THR A 10 -0.67 4.61 -15.09
N LEU A 11 -0.30 3.35 -14.84
CA LEU A 11 0.26 2.94 -13.54
C LEU A 11 1.44 3.82 -13.12
N GLU A 12 2.29 4.19 -14.07
CA GLU A 12 3.42 5.09 -13.85
C GLU A 12 2.97 6.47 -13.33
N THR A 13 1.92 7.04 -13.93
CA THR A 13 1.37 8.34 -13.49
C THR A 13 0.80 8.23 -12.07
N THR A 14 0.10 7.13 -11.78
CA THR A 14 -0.42 6.85 -10.43
C THR A 14 0.72 6.72 -9.42
N PHE A 15 1.77 5.97 -9.74
CA PHE A 15 2.93 5.81 -8.84
C PHE A 15 3.65 7.14 -8.62
N ALA A 16 3.85 7.94 -9.67
CA ALA A 16 4.43 9.27 -9.53
C ALA A 16 3.60 10.18 -8.61
N ALA A 17 2.26 10.11 -8.71
CA ALA A 17 1.38 10.89 -7.83
C ALA A 17 1.44 10.43 -6.36
N LEU A 18 1.44 9.12 -6.12
CA LEU A 18 1.56 8.54 -4.77
C LEU A 18 2.92 8.87 -4.15
N GLU A 19 4.00 8.70 -4.91
CA GLU A 19 5.36 9.06 -4.49
C GLU A 19 5.46 10.55 -4.15
N GLY A 20 4.90 11.43 -4.99
CA GLY A 20 4.86 12.87 -4.74
C GLY A 20 4.06 13.27 -3.50
N GLN A 21 3.04 12.50 -3.13
CA GLN A 21 2.31 12.70 -1.88
C GLN A 21 3.11 12.21 -0.68
N LEU A 22 3.70 11.01 -0.76
CA LEU A 22 4.48 10.40 0.31
C LEU A 22 5.80 11.14 0.59
N ALA A 23 6.29 11.92 -0.37
CA ALA A 23 7.40 12.85 -0.15
C ALA A 23 7.03 14.02 0.78
N LYS A 24 5.74 14.32 0.96
CA LYS A 24 5.24 15.45 1.76
C LYS A 24 4.70 15.00 3.11
N THR A 25 4.10 13.82 3.17
CA THR A 25 3.39 13.33 4.34
C THR A 25 3.67 11.85 4.57
N PRO A 26 3.71 11.37 5.83
CA PRO A 26 4.04 9.98 6.13
C PRO A 26 2.97 8.97 5.67
N TYR A 27 1.73 9.43 5.50
CA TYR A 27 0.57 8.65 5.03
C TYR A 27 -0.14 9.39 3.89
N LEU A 28 -1.01 8.69 3.16
CA LEU A 28 -1.66 9.22 1.96
C LEU A 28 -2.63 10.35 2.25
N ALA A 29 -3.27 10.32 3.42
CA ALA A 29 -4.22 11.36 3.85
C ALA A 29 -3.57 12.46 4.72
N GLY A 30 -2.25 12.40 4.95
CA GLY A 30 -1.52 13.38 5.76
C GLY A 30 -0.65 12.74 6.85
N GLU A 31 -0.66 13.34 8.03
CA GLU A 31 0.18 12.94 9.17
C GLU A 31 -0.29 11.67 9.89
N ALA A 32 -1.56 11.30 9.71
CA ALA A 32 -2.16 10.16 10.40
C ALA A 32 -2.61 9.08 9.43
N PHE A 33 -2.42 7.83 9.85
CA PHE A 33 -2.92 6.66 9.12
C PHE A 33 -4.45 6.68 9.04
N SER A 34 -4.96 6.34 7.86
CA SER A 34 -6.37 6.42 7.51
C SER A 34 -6.84 5.21 6.71
N ALA A 35 -8.13 5.19 6.35
CA ALA A 35 -8.68 4.18 5.45
C ALA A 35 -7.99 4.16 4.07
N ALA A 36 -7.45 5.30 3.61
CA ALA A 36 -6.70 5.35 2.35
C ALA A 36 -5.45 4.46 2.40
N ASP A 37 -4.80 4.41 3.57
CA ASP A 37 -3.58 3.64 3.78
C ASP A 37 -3.87 2.15 3.97
N VAL A 38 -5.07 1.78 4.45
CA VAL A 38 -5.49 0.38 4.52
C VAL A 38 -5.55 -0.24 3.13
N ALA A 39 -6.33 0.35 2.21
CA ALA A 39 -6.53 -0.22 0.88
C ALA A 39 -5.27 -0.11 0.01
N THR A 40 -4.75 1.11 -0.15
CA THR A 40 -3.61 1.37 -1.03
C THR A 40 -2.30 0.86 -0.45
N GLY A 41 -2.13 0.93 0.87
CA GLY A 41 -0.95 0.37 1.54
C GLY A 41 -0.85 -1.14 1.38
N SER A 42 -1.96 -1.87 1.49
CA SER A 42 -1.97 -3.32 1.20
C SER A 42 -1.63 -3.63 -0.26
N GLN A 43 -2.13 -2.84 -1.21
CA GLN A 43 -1.79 -3.00 -2.63
C GLN A 43 -0.29 -2.77 -2.90
N ILE A 44 0.29 -1.70 -2.34
CA ILE A 44 1.73 -1.43 -2.46
C ILE A 44 2.54 -2.54 -1.78
N GLY A 45 2.17 -2.94 -0.57
CA GLY A 45 2.87 -3.99 0.18
C GLY A 45 2.90 -5.33 -0.55
N TYR A 46 1.74 -5.78 -1.05
CA TYR A 46 1.65 -6.97 -1.89
C TYR A 46 2.46 -6.80 -3.19
N GLY A 47 2.33 -5.63 -3.82
CA GLY A 47 3.05 -5.30 -5.04
C GLY A 47 4.56 -5.41 -4.89
N LEU A 48 5.11 -4.88 -3.78
CA LEU A 48 6.52 -4.97 -3.43
C LEU A 48 6.93 -6.42 -3.13
N GLN A 49 6.10 -7.16 -2.38
CA GLN A 49 6.38 -8.56 -2.03
C GLN A 49 6.48 -9.46 -3.27
N PHE A 50 5.63 -9.25 -4.27
CA PHE A 50 5.58 -10.05 -5.49
C PHE A 50 6.31 -9.41 -6.69
N GLY A 51 6.98 -8.26 -6.50
CA GLY A 51 7.73 -7.57 -7.53
C GLY A 51 6.89 -6.97 -8.67
N THR A 52 5.59 -6.78 -8.47
CA THR A 52 4.69 -6.12 -9.44
C THR A 52 4.65 -4.61 -9.30
N VAL A 53 5.14 -4.10 -8.16
CA VAL A 53 5.44 -2.68 -7.93
C VAL A 53 6.95 -2.52 -7.79
N GLU A 54 7.51 -1.55 -8.50
CA GLU A 54 8.93 -1.21 -8.41
C GLU A 54 9.28 -0.75 -6.98
N ALA A 55 10.39 -1.27 -6.44
CA ALA A 55 10.86 -0.91 -5.11
C ALA A 55 11.49 0.51 -5.11
N ARG A 56 10.65 1.51 -4.88
CA ARG A 56 11.06 2.91 -4.70
C ARG A 56 11.19 3.23 -3.21
N PRO A 57 12.16 4.07 -2.78
CA PRO A 57 12.35 4.42 -1.36
C PRO A 57 11.06 4.90 -0.68
N ALA A 58 10.28 5.77 -1.36
CA ALA A 58 9.02 6.27 -0.82
C ALA A 58 8.00 5.16 -0.53
N PHE A 59 7.93 4.12 -1.37
CA PHE A 59 7.01 3.01 -1.20
C PHE A 59 7.50 2.00 -0.18
N THR A 60 8.81 1.71 -0.15
CA THR A 60 9.38 0.80 0.84
C THR A 60 9.26 1.39 2.24
N GLU A 61 9.62 2.66 2.43
CA GLU A 61 9.50 3.32 3.75
C GLU A 61 8.04 3.47 4.19
N TYR A 62 7.14 3.80 3.27
CA TYR A 62 5.71 3.85 3.54
C TYR A 62 5.16 2.49 3.95
N TRP A 63 5.52 1.43 3.22
CA TRP A 63 5.10 0.06 3.56
C TRP A 63 5.71 -0.40 4.88
N ASP A 64 6.96 -0.05 5.18
CA ASP A 64 7.61 -0.40 6.43
C ASP A 64 6.86 0.18 7.64
N ARG A 65 6.44 1.45 7.56
CA ARG A 65 5.58 2.06 8.60
C ARG A 65 4.25 1.33 8.78
N ILE A 66 3.65 0.82 7.70
CA ILE A 66 2.36 0.13 7.75
C ILE A 66 2.51 -1.28 8.29
N ARG A 67 3.51 -2.03 7.83
CA ARG A 67 3.69 -3.45 8.17
C ARG A 67 4.06 -3.65 9.64
N GLU A 68 4.70 -2.66 10.25
CA GLU A 68 5.06 -2.66 11.66
C GLU A 68 3.87 -2.33 12.59
N ARG A 69 2.72 -1.91 12.04
CA ARG A 69 1.54 -1.62 12.86
C ARG A 69 1.05 -2.89 13.56
N PRO A 70 0.85 -2.85 14.90
CA PRO A 70 0.32 -3.99 15.64
C PRO A 70 -1.02 -4.52 15.11
N ALA A 71 -1.84 -3.64 14.52
CA ALA A 71 -3.12 -4.02 13.93
C ALA A 71 -2.95 -4.94 12.71
N LEU A 72 -1.97 -4.67 11.83
CA LEU A 72 -1.74 -5.53 10.67
C LEU A 72 -1.17 -6.88 11.12
N ILE A 73 -0.21 -6.88 12.03
CA ILE A 73 0.38 -8.11 12.58
C ILE A 73 -0.71 -9.02 13.17
N ARG A 74 -1.65 -8.45 13.96
CA ARG A 74 -2.79 -9.20 14.49
C ARG A 74 -3.72 -9.73 13.39
N ALA A 75 -4.01 -8.93 12.37
CA ALA A 75 -4.86 -9.35 11.25
C ALA A 75 -4.23 -10.51 10.47
N THR A 76 -2.95 -10.40 10.12
CA THR A 76 -2.20 -11.47 9.44
C THR A 76 -2.13 -12.74 10.26
N ALA A 77 -1.96 -12.65 11.59
CA ALA A 77 -1.98 -13.82 12.47
C ALA A 77 -3.35 -14.51 12.50
N ALA A 78 -4.44 -13.73 12.48
CA ALA A 78 -5.80 -14.26 12.40
C ALA A 78 -6.06 -14.93 11.04
N ASP A 79 -5.67 -14.30 9.94
CA ASP A 79 -5.80 -14.85 8.58
C ASP A 79 -5.03 -16.17 8.45
N ASN A 80 -3.79 -16.23 8.94
CA ASN A 80 -2.97 -17.44 8.95
C ASN A 80 -3.60 -18.58 9.77
N THR A 81 -4.25 -18.25 10.90
CA THR A 81 -4.97 -19.25 11.71
C THR A 81 -6.19 -19.80 10.95
N ALA A 82 -6.99 -18.91 10.36
CA ALA A 82 -8.19 -19.29 9.61
C ALA A 82 -7.88 -20.12 8.35
N MET A 83 -6.72 -19.91 7.73
CA MET A 83 -6.27 -20.76 6.62
C MET A 83 -5.98 -22.20 7.07
N LYS A 84 -5.29 -22.37 8.19
CA LYS A 84 -4.98 -23.71 8.74
C LYS A 84 -6.23 -24.49 9.11
N GLU A 85 -7.23 -23.83 9.69
CA GLU A 85 -8.50 -24.47 10.05
C GLU A 85 -9.27 -25.02 8.84
N LYS A 86 -9.06 -24.47 7.65
CA LYS A 86 -9.70 -24.95 6.40
C LYS A 86 -8.98 -26.12 5.75
N GLU A 87 -7.73 -26.38 6.11
CA GLU A 87 -6.91 -27.47 5.57
C GLU A 87 -7.02 -28.77 6.40
N VAL A 88 -7.72 -28.72 7.55
CA VAL A 88 -7.98 -29.85 8.47
C VAL A 88 -9.40 -30.37 8.26
#